data_AF-A0A534WDR2-F1
#
_entry.id   AF-A0A534WDR2-F1
#
_cell.length_a   1.000
_cell.length_b   1.000
_cell.length_c   1.000
_cell.angle_alpha   90.00
_cell.angle_beta   90.00
_cell.angle_gamma   90.00
#
_symmetry.space_group_name_H-M   'P 1'
#
loop_
_entity.id
_entity.type
_entity.pdbx_description
1 polymer ?
#
loop_
_entity_poly.entity_id
_entity_poly.type
_entity_poly.pdbx_seq_one_letter_code
_entity_poly.pdbx_strand_id
1 'polypeptide(L)'
;MMLVRRDADDIREIRPRAALGALIVVCTMLVLVVRLYQLQILRGDVYVVQSIANFRKSLFVPADRGVIKDSKGRTLVDNRPSFDVFLTPAFCKGKERDEVIEKLQDYLHLGQDDVERIKSDYQKSWFS
;
A
#
# COMPACT_ATOMS: atom_id res chain seq x y z
N MET A 1 -1.29 45.61 48.00
CA MET A 1 -1.55 45.84 46.56
C MET A 1 -0.21 45.99 45.82
N MET A 2 0.58 44.91 45.74
CA MET A 2 1.92 44.93 45.09
C MET A 2 2.20 43.66 44.26
N LEU A 3 1.34 42.65 44.35
CA LEU A 3 1.52 41.38 43.62
C LEU A 3 1.00 41.45 42.17
N VAL A 4 -0.04 42.24 41.89
CA VAL A 4 -0.68 42.31 40.54
C VAL A 4 0.17 43.04 39.49
N ARG A 5 1.09 43.94 39.89
CA ARG A 5 1.91 44.68 38.92
C ARG A 5 3.03 43.83 38.32
N ARG A 6 3.60 42.88 39.08
CA ARG A 6 4.73 42.06 38.65
C ARG A 6 4.36 41.15 37.47
N ASP A 7 3.18 40.55 37.51
CA ASP A 7 2.68 39.65 36.46
C ASP A 7 2.46 40.38 35.11
N ALA A 8 2.01 41.65 35.14
CA ALA A 8 1.75 42.42 33.93
C ALA A 8 3.03 42.88 33.22
N ASP A 9 4.08 43.17 34.00
CA ASP A 9 5.39 43.57 33.49
C ASP A 9 6.15 42.35 32.91
N ASP A 10 6.09 41.18 33.57
CA ASP A 10 6.64 39.92 33.04
C ASP A 10 5.97 39.50 31.71
N ILE A 11 4.65 39.66 31.59
CA ILE A 11 3.92 39.40 30.34
C ILE A 11 4.40 40.35 29.21
N ARG A 12 4.70 41.62 29.52
CA ARG A 12 5.20 42.59 28.52
C ARG A 12 6.59 42.23 28.00
N GLU A 13 7.46 41.67 28.83
CA GLU A 13 8.81 41.26 28.43
C GLU A 13 8.83 39.96 27.60
N ILE A 14 7.88 39.04 27.82
CA ILE A 14 7.80 37.76 27.10
C ILE A 14 7.09 37.89 25.74
N ARG A 15 6.18 38.86 25.59
CA ARG A 15 5.43 39.15 24.35
C ARG A 15 6.28 39.29 23.07
N PRO A 16 7.39 40.05 23.02
CA PRO A 16 8.18 40.17 21.79
C PRO A 16 8.82 38.85 21.35
N ARG A 17 9.27 38.04 22.32
CA ARG A 17 9.88 36.72 22.04
C ARG A 17 8.83 35.71 21.60
N ALA A 18 7.66 35.70 22.25
CA ALA A 18 6.52 34.87 21.86
C ALA A 18 5.97 35.26 20.47
N ALA A 19 5.91 36.56 20.17
CA ALA A 19 5.48 37.05 18.86
C ALA A 19 6.46 36.64 17.75
N LEU A 20 7.77 36.67 18.01
CA LEU A 20 8.78 36.18 17.06
C LEU A 20 8.62 34.67 16.82
N GLY A 21 8.42 33.88 17.89
CA GLY A 21 8.16 32.44 17.77
C GLY A 21 6.89 32.15 16.95
N ALA A 22 5.79 32.86 17.22
CA ALA A 22 4.55 32.75 16.45
C ALA A 22 4.75 33.13 14.98
N LEU A 23 5.53 34.19 14.69
CA LEU A 23 5.85 34.59 13.33
C LEU A 23 6.61 33.49 12.58
N ILE A 24 7.61 32.87 13.22
CA ILE A 24 8.37 31.76 12.62
C ILE A 24 7.45 30.58 12.29
N VAL A 25 6.54 30.22 13.21
CA VAL A 25 5.58 29.13 13.00
C VAL A 25 4.66 29.44 11.82
N VAL A 26 4.11 30.67 11.75
CA VAL A 26 3.24 31.10 10.66
C VAL A 26 3.98 31.08 9.32
N CYS A 27 5.19 31.61 9.26
CA CYS A 27 6.02 31.57 8.06
C CYS A 27 6.30 30.13 7.61
N THR A 28 6.60 29.24 8.54
CA THR A 28 6.83 27.82 8.24
C THR A 28 5.57 27.16 7.68
N MET A 29 4.40 27.43 8.29
CA MET A 29 3.13 26.93 7.78
C MET A 29 2.81 27.46 6.37
N LEU A 30 3.10 28.72 6.09
CA LEU A 30 2.92 29.29 4.74
C LEU A 30 3.79 28.58 3.70
N VAL A 31 5.06 28.28 4.03
CA VAL A 31 5.95 27.51 3.14
C VAL A 31 5.37 26.11 2.86
N LEU A 32 4.82 25.44 3.88
CA LEU A 32 4.19 24.13 3.71
C LEU A 32 2.92 24.22 2.84
N VAL A 33 2.10 25.25 3.00
CA VAL A 33 0.91 25.48 2.15
C VAL A 33 1.31 25.68 0.69
N VAL A 34 2.33 26.50 0.42
CA VAL A 34 2.85 26.70 -0.95
C VAL A 34 3.39 25.40 -1.52
N ARG A 35 4.12 24.62 -0.72
CA ARG A 35 4.61 23.30 -1.15
C ARG A 35 3.47 22.33 -1.46
N LEU A 36 2.43 22.31 -0.63
CA LEU A 36 1.25 21.48 -0.85
C LEU A 36 0.52 21.87 -2.13
N TYR A 37 0.33 23.17 -2.35
CA TYR A 37 -0.24 23.71 -3.58
C TYR A 37 0.57 23.29 -4.82
N GLN A 38 1.91 23.34 -4.74
CA GLN A 38 2.79 22.88 -5.81
C GLN A 38 2.58 21.38 -6.13
N LEU A 39 2.47 20.51 -5.12
CA LEU A 39 2.24 19.09 -5.37
C LEU A 39 0.84 18.83 -5.94
N GLN A 40 -0.18 19.52 -5.43
CA GLN A 40 -1.57 19.25 -5.78
C GLN A 40 -2.00 19.88 -7.11
N ILE A 41 -1.61 21.12 -7.40
CA ILE A 41 -2.07 21.84 -8.60
C ILE A 41 -1.06 21.72 -9.74
N LEU A 42 0.22 22.00 -9.50
CA LEU A 42 1.24 21.97 -10.57
C LEU A 42 1.64 20.55 -10.97
N ARG A 43 1.58 19.59 -10.04
CA ARG A 43 1.92 18.18 -10.29
C ARG A 43 0.75 17.22 -10.12
N GLY A 44 -0.45 17.72 -9.85
CA GLY A 44 -1.64 16.90 -9.65
C GLY A 44 -1.89 15.96 -10.82
N ASP A 45 -1.90 16.50 -12.03
CA ASP A 45 -2.14 15.73 -13.26
C ASP A 45 -1.12 14.62 -13.46
N VAL A 46 0.16 14.87 -13.12
CA VAL A 46 1.23 13.86 -13.23
C VAL A 46 0.98 12.70 -12.27
N TYR A 47 0.61 13.00 -11.02
CA TYR A 47 0.32 11.97 -10.02
C TYR A 47 -0.99 11.22 -10.29
N VAL A 48 -1.98 11.88 -10.88
CA VAL A 48 -3.22 11.25 -11.35
C VAL A 48 -2.95 10.29 -12.52
N VAL A 49 -2.13 10.68 -13.49
CA VAL A 49 -1.74 9.80 -14.59
C VAL A 49 -0.96 8.59 -14.08
N GLN A 50 -0.02 8.79 -13.16
CA GLN A 50 0.76 7.71 -12.57
C GLN A 50 -0.08 6.74 -11.73
N SER A 51 -1.09 7.23 -11.00
CA SER A 51 -2.01 6.36 -10.25
C SER A 51 -2.91 5.54 -11.17
N ILE A 52 -3.39 6.11 -12.27
CA ILE A 52 -4.17 5.40 -13.29
C ILE A 52 -3.30 4.33 -13.99
N ALA A 53 -2.04 4.64 -14.28
CA ALA A 53 -1.10 3.66 -14.85
C ALA A 53 -0.81 2.50 -13.90
N ASN A 54 -0.70 2.76 -12.60
CA ASN A 54 -0.57 1.71 -11.59
C ASN A 54 -1.85 0.85 -11.46
N PHE A 55 -3.03 1.43 -11.69
CA PHE A 55 -4.31 0.73 -11.62
C PHE A 55 -4.59 -0.12 -12.86
N ARG A 56 -4.26 0.38 -14.07
CA ARG A 56 -4.38 -0.38 -15.31
C ARG A 56 -3.14 -1.23 -15.56
N LYS A 57 -3.00 -2.34 -14.83
CA LYS A 57 -2.20 -3.46 -15.32
C LYS A 57 -2.91 -4.04 -16.54
N SER A 58 -2.34 -3.86 -17.73
CA SER A 58 -2.79 -4.57 -18.93
C SER A 58 -2.51 -6.05 -18.75
N LEU A 59 -3.54 -6.82 -18.37
CA LEU A 59 -3.46 -8.28 -18.40
C LEU A 59 -3.62 -8.71 -19.85
N PHE A 60 -2.55 -9.25 -20.43
CA PHE A 60 -2.63 -9.91 -21.73
C PHE A 60 -3.48 -11.16 -21.53
N VAL A 61 -4.68 -11.20 -22.13
CA VAL A 61 -5.50 -12.41 -22.15
C VAL A 61 -4.99 -13.24 -23.33
N PRO A 62 -4.25 -14.34 -23.11
CA PRO A 62 -3.86 -15.21 -24.21
C PRO A 62 -5.12 -15.75 -24.89
N ALA A 63 -5.16 -15.70 -26.21
CA ALA A 63 -6.22 -16.39 -26.95
C ALA A 63 -6.08 -17.90 -26.72
N ASP A 64 -7.20 -18.58 -26.44
CA ASP A 64 -7.22 -20.03 -26.32
C ASP A 64 -6.71 -20.68 -27.61
N ARG A 65 -5.75 -21.59 -27.48
CA ARG A 65 -5.25 -22.36 -28.63
C ARG A 65 -6.36 -23.30 -29.12
N GLY A 66 -6.49 -23.42 -30.44
CA GLY A 66 -7.43 -24.37 -31.05
C GLY A 66 -7.10 -25.82 -30.70
N VAL A 67 -8.15 -26.64 -30.59
CA VAL A 67 -8.04 -28.07 -30.30
C VAL A 67 -7.46 -28.80 -31.52
N ILE A 68 -6.34 -29.52 -31.33
CA ILE A 68 -5.73 -30.31 -32.42
C ILE A 68 -6.37 -31.69 -32.44
N LYS A 69 -6.89 -32.09 -33.61
CA LYS A 69 -7.53 -33.41 -33.83
C LYS A 69 -6.74 -34.24 -34.85
N ASP A 70 -6.70 -35.55 -34.65
CA ASP A 70 -6.27 -36.54 -35.64
C ASP A 70 -7.24 -36.56 -36.84
N SER A 71 -6.81 -37.13 -37.96
CA SER A 71 -7.59 -37.46 -39.16
C SER A 71 -8.91 -38.19 -38.88
N LYS A 72 -9.00 -38.92 -37.75
CA LYS A 72 -10.21 -39.61 -37.26
C LYS A 72 -11.06 -38.79 -36.28
N GLY A 73 -10.78 -37.50 -36.11
CA GLY A 73 -11.52 -36.60 -35.24
C GLY A 73 -11.22 -36.70 -33.74
N ARG A 74 -10.21 -37.50 -33.34
CA ARG A 74 -9.79 -37.66 -31.93
C ARG A 74 -8.93 -36.49 -31.49
N THR A 75 -9.26 -35.86 -30.36
CA THR A 75 -8.49 -34.76 -29.79
C THR A 75 -7.14 -35.26 -29.26
N LEU A 76 -6.05 -34.65 -29.73
CA LEU A 76 -4.67 -34.93 -29.30
C LEU A 76 -4.15 -33.88 -28.31
N VAL A 77 -4.55 -32.62 -28.49
CA VAL A 77 -4.15 -31.50 -27.62
C VAL A 77 -5.37 -30.63 -27.35
N ASP A 78 -5.59 -30.34 -26.07
CA ASP A 78 -6.66 -29.50 -25.56
C ASP A 78 -6.10 -28.49 -24.55
N ASN A 79 -6.76 -27.33 -24.40
CA ASN A 79 -6.38 -26.34 -23.39
C ASN A 79 -7.14 -26.63 -22.09
N ARG A 80 -6.44 -26.70 -20.95
CA ARG A 80 -7.08 -26.79 -19.63
C ARG A 80 -6.78 -25.52 -18.84
N PRO A 81 -7.82 -24.82 -18.34
CA PRO A 81 -7.59 -23.65 -17.49
C PRO A 81 -6.87 -24.09 -16.21
N SER A 82 -5.80 -23.40 -15.87
CA SER A 82 -5.10 -23.50 -14.58
C SER A 82 -5.32 -22.20 -13.83
N PHE A 83 -5.61 -22.30 -12.53
CA PHE A 83 -5.78 -21.14 -11.66
C PHE A 83 -4.64 -21.11 -10.66
N ASP A 84 -3.91 -20.00 -10.65
CA ASP A 84 -2.82 -19.76 -9.70
C ASP A 84 -3.31 -18.83 -8.59
N VAL A 85 -3.05 -19.22 -7.33
CA VAL A 85 -3.41 -18.44 -6.15
C VAL A 85 -2.15 -17.79 -5.58
N PHE A 86 -2.17 -16.47 -5.42
CA PHE A 86 -1.04 -15.70 -4.89
C PHE A 86 -1.40 -15.08 -3.54
N LEU A 87 -0.54 -15.29 -2.54
CA LEU A 87 -0.63 -14.63 -1.24
C LEU A 87 0.50 -13.60 -1.13
N THR A 88 0.15 -12.33 -0.96
CA THR A 88 1.14 -11.25 -0.81
C THR A 88 1.37 -10.94 0.68
N PRO A 89 2.59 -11.16 1.21
CA PRO A 89 2.87 -11.02 2.65
C PRO A 89 2.53 -9.66 3.25
N ALA A 90 2.62 -8.59 2.46
CA ALA A 90 2.35 -7.23 2.92
C ALA A 90 0.90 -7.02 3.41
N PHE A 91 -0.06 -7.81 2.90
CA PHE A 91 -1.49 -7.66 3.16
C PHE A 91 -2.07 -8.69 4.15
N CYS A 92 -1.27 -9.65 4.63
CA CYS A 92 -1.72 -10.66 5.59
C CYS A 92 -0.71 -10.77 6.72
N LYS A 93 -0.98 -10.12 7.86
CA LYS A 93 -0.04 -10.02 9.00
C LYS A 93 -0.59 -10.69 10.25
N GLY A 94 0.29 -11.29 11.04
CA GLY A 94 -0.05 -11.82 12.36
C GLY A 94 -1.16 -12.89 12.32
N LYS A 95 -2.20 -12.72 13.14
CA LYS A 95 -3.30 -13.70 13.29
C LYS A 95 -4.10 -13.93 12.01
N GLU A 96 -4.32 -12.90 11.21
CA GLU A 96 -5.09 -13.01 9.96
C GLU A 96 -4.46 -14.01 8.99
N ARG A 97 -3.13 -14.13 9.02
CA ARG A 97 -2.39 -15.05 8.15
C ARG A 97 -2.68 -16.50 8.48
N ASP A 98 -2.77 -16.87 9.75
CA ASP A 98 -3.04 -18.25 10.15
C ASP A 98 -4.48 -18.64 9.76
N GLU A 99 -5.43 -17.72 9.94
CA GLU A 99 -6.83 -17.90 9.51
C GLU A 99 -6.97 -18.03 7.97
N VAL A 100 -6.22 -17.23 7.21
CA VAL A 100 -6.23 -17.34 5.74
C VAL A 100 -5.65 -18.67 5.28
N ILE A 101 -4.56 -19.13 5.91
CA ILE A 101 -3.94 -20.41 5.54
C ILE A 101 -4.83 -21.60 5.89
N GLU A 102 -5.52 -21.56 7.02
CA GLU A 102 -6.50 -22.60 7.38
C GLU A 102 -7.63 -22.69 6.34
N LYS A 103 -8.18 -21.55 5.92
CA LYS A 103 -9.19 -21.53 4.85
C LYS A 103 -8.66 -22.00 3.51
N LEU A 104 -7.43 -21.63 3.16
CA LEU A 104 -6.77 -22.10 1.93
C LEU A 104 -6.50 -23.60 1.99
N GLN A 105 -6.18 -24.15 3.16
CA GLN A 105 -5.99 -25.58 3.36
C GLN A 105 -7.28 -26.34 3.03
N ASP A 106 -8.42 -25.85 3.51
CA ASP A 106 -9.73 -26.45 3.23
C ASP A 106 -10.13 -26.32 1.76
N TYR A 107 -9.97 -25.14 1.15
CA TYR A 107 -10.42 -24.91 -0.23
C TYR A 107 -9.54 -25.56 -1.30
N LEU A 108 -8.23 -25.62 -1.06
CA LEU A 108 -7.26 -26.17 -2.02
C LEU A 108 -6.82 -27.59 -1.66
N HIS A 109 -7.35 -28.17 -0.57
CA HIS A 109 -6.99 -29.48 -0.05
C HIS A 109 -5.47 -29.63 0.15
N LEU A 110 -4.83 -28.62 0.75
CA LEU A 110 -3.38 -28.59 0.94
C LEU A 110 -2.93 -29.59 2.02
N GLY A 111 -1.85 -30.31 1.75
CA GLY A 111 -1.21 -31.17 2.75
C GLY A 111 -0.52 -30.36 3.85
N GLN A 112 -0.19 -31.03 4.96
CA GLN A 112 0.60 -30.40 6.04
C GLN A 112 1.96 -29.91 5.52
N ASP A 113 2.59 -30.66 4.63
CA ASP A 113 3.87 -30.30 4.00
C ASP A 113 3.78 -29.01 3.18
N ASP A 114 2.66 -28.79 2.48
CA ASP A 114 2.44 -27.57 1.70
C ASP A 114 2.23 -26.36 2.62
N VAL A 115 1.49 -26.56 3.72
CA VAL A 115 1.28 -25.51 4.72
C VAL A 115 2.60 -25.11 5.35
N GLU A 116 3.45 -26.06 5.75
CA GLU A 116 4.79 -25.77 6.29
C GLU A 116 5.67 -25.01 5.30
N ARG A 117 5.64 -25.39 4.01
CA ARG A 117 6.36 -24.68 2.95
C ARG A 117 5.90 -23.22 2.84
N ILE A 118 4.58 -22.98 2.83
CA ILE A 118 4.01 -21.62 2.78
C ILE A 118 4.43 -20.81 4.03
N LYS A 119 4.50 -21.44 5.22
CA LYS A 119 5.00 -20.76 6.43
C LYS A 119 6.46 -20.36 6.30
N SER A 120 7.31 -21.24 5.80
CA SER A 120 8.74 -20.98 5.61
C SER A 120 9.00 -19.86 4.59
N ASP A 121 8.29 -19.89 3.46
CA ASP A 121 8.47 -18.91 2.39
C ASP A 121 7.99 -17.51 2.79
N TYR A 122 6.90 -17.43 3.55
CA TYR A 122 6.45 -16.16 4.14
C TYR A 122 7.51 -15.54 5.05
N GLN A 123 8.14 -16.36 5.90
CA GLN A 123 9.16 -15.87 6.82
C GLN A 123 10.40 -15.36 6.07
N LYS A 124 10.87 -16.07 5.04
CA LYS A 124 11.99 -15.62 4.19
C LYS A 124 11.70 -14.31 3.48
N SER A 125 10.48 -14.13 2.98
CA SER A 125 10.07 -12.92 2.25
C SER A 125 10.12 -11.65 3.10
N TRP A 126 10.07 -11.74 4.42
CA TRP A 126 10.16 -10.58 5.31
C TRP A 126 11.58 -10.15 5.63
N PHE A 127 12.56 -11.02 5.39
CA PHE A 127 13.98 -10.77 5.69
C PHE A 127 14.81 -10.37 4.47
N SER A 128 14.21 -10.34 3.27
CA SER A 128 14.83 -9.86 2.03
C SER A 128 14.24 -8.54 1.59
#